data_AF-A0A932UGU9-F1
#
_entry.id   AF-A0A932UGU9-F1
#
_cell.length_a   1.000
_cell.length_b   1.000
_cell.length_c   1.000
_cell.angle_alpha   90.00
_cell.angle_beta   90.00
_cell.angle_gamma   90.00
#
_symmetry.space_group_name_H-M   'P 1'
#
loop_
_entity.id
_entity.type
_entity.pdbx_description
1 polymer ?
#
loop_
_entity_poly.entity_id
_entity_poly.type
_entity_poly.pdbx_seq_one_letter_code
_entity_poly.pdbx_strand_id
1 'polypeptide(L)'
;MKAHLDWRRQLGVLREQLLTTYLPVLVLVGVVTLVAKLTHVPLIDLLKDPAALKEQPFYVGFFSNVGVLLWWAAACVCLFTAALLQRTTALSSSQPVRRAARPAPPTSFFLTAGLISSYLALDDLFLFHDQIFPEYLGVPEKLVLLAIGITLLAFLYTFRHVILRSDVLPLALALTFFVTKELFDQLAELLPTVYSISLVEDYAK
;
A
#
# COMPACT_ATOMS: atom_id res chain seq x y z
N MET A 1 39.23 26.14 -19.45
CA MET A 1 39.17 25.37 -18.20
C MET A 1 38.48 24.03 -18.50
N LYS A 2 39.26 23.01 -18.89
CA LYS A 2 38.72 21.71 -19.31
C LYS A 2 38.27 20.94 -18.07
N ALA A 3 36.96 20.81 -17.90
CA ALA A 3 36.40 19.82 -16.98
C ALA A 3 36.89 18.45 -17.44
N HIS A 4 37.86 17.86 -16.74
CA HIS A 4 38.14 16.44 -16.86
C HIS A 4 36.89 15.71 -16.40
N LEU A 5 36.05 15.32 -17.37
CA LEU A 5 34.92 14.42 -17.15
C LEU A 5 35.50 13.11 -16.63
N ASP A 6 35.40 12.91 -15.32
CA ASP A 6 35.91 11.74 -14.62
C ASP A 6 34.96 10.57 -14.89
N TRP A 7 35.02 10.03 -16.11
CA TRP A 7 34.10 9.03 -16.65
C TRP A 7 34.04 7.76 -15.79
N ARG A 8 35.12 7.44 -15.06
CA ARG A 8 35.15 6.33 -14.10
C ARG A 8 34.20 6.56 -12.93
N ARG A 9 34.10 7.80 -12.44
CA ARG A 9 33.16 8.20 -11.39
C ARG A 9 31.73 8.17 -11.92
N GLN A 10 31.51 8.62 -13.15
CA GLN A 10 30.20 8.54 -13.82
C GLN A 10 29.74 7.08 -13.99
N LEU A 11 30.63 6.17 -14.38
CA LEU A 11 30.33 4.74 -14.46
C LEU A 11 30.01 4.12 -13.09
N GLY A 12 30.69 4.53 -12.03
CA GLY A 12 30.39 4.08 -10.66
C GLY A 12 28.99 4.48 -10.22
N VAL A 13 28.62 5.75 -10.40
CA VAL A 13 27.28 6.28 -10.07
C VAL A 13 26.21 5.63 -10.94
N LEU A 14 26.43 5.51 -12.24
CA LEU A 14 25.51 4.84 -13.16
C LEU A 14 25.31 3.37 -12.76
N ARG A 15 26.37 2.65 -12.41
CA ARG A 15 26.27 1.26 -11.93
C ARG A 15 25.41 1.17 -10.68
N GLU A 16 25.63 2.03 -9.69
CA GLU A 16 24.84 2.05 -8.45
C GLU A 16 23.38 2.40 -8.70
N GLN A 17 23.10 3.37 -9.57
CA GLN A 17 21.74 3.73 -9.97
C GLN A 17 21.06 2.56 -10.69
N LEU A 18 21.72 1.97 -11.68
CA LEU A 18 21.21 0.82 -12.42
C LEU A 18 20.96 -0.37 -11.47
N LEU A 19 21.89 -0.71 -10.58
CA LEU A 19 21.68 -1.78 -9.61
C LEU A 19 20.50 -1.47 -8.70
N THR A 20 20.39 -0.26 -8.16
CA THR A 20 19.31 0.11 -7.24
C THR A 20 17.94 0.06 -7.93
N THR A 21 17.85 0.46 -9.20
CA THR A 21 16.59 0.49 -9.95
C THR A 21 16.21 -0.87 -10.54
N TYR A 22 17.16 -1.63 -11.07
CA TYR A 22 16.88 -2.89 -11.76
C TYR A 22 16.91 -4.11 -10.84
N LEU A 23 17.62 -4.06 -9.70
CA LEU A 23 17.64 -5.18 -8.75
C LEU A 23 16.24 -5.58 -8.27
N PRO A 24 15.33 -4.66 -7.87
CA PRO A 24 13.97 -5.03 -7.48
C PRO A 24 13.19 -5.72 -8.59
N VAL A 25 13.35 -5.27 -9.84
CA VAL A 25 12.71 -5.88 -11.02
C VAL A 25 13.24 -7.29 -11.25
N LEU A 26 14.57 -7.48 -11.18
CA LEU A 26 15.19 -8.79 -11.33
C LEU A 26 14.77 -9.75 -10.22
N VAL A 27 14.69 -9.27 -8.97
CA VAL A 27 14.18 -10.04 -7.84
C VAL A 27 12.72 -10.43 -8.09
N LEU A 28 11.88 -9.50 -8.52
CA LEU A 28 10.47 -9.78 -8.84
C LEU A 28 10.33 -10.86 -9.92
N VAL A 29 11.07 -10.74 -11.02
CA VAL A 29 11.09 -11.76 -12.09
C VAL A 29 11.58 -13.11 -11.55
N GLY A 30 12.62 -13.11 -10.72
CA GLY A 30 13.13 -14.31 -10.06
C GLY A 30 12.08 -14.97 -9.16
N VAL A 31 11.35 -14.19 -8.37
CA VAL A 31 10.27 -14.68 -7.50
C VAL A 31 9.11 -15.23 -8.34
N VAL A 32 8.64 -14.51 -9.35
CA VAL A 32 7.51 -14.95 -10.21
C VAL A 32 7.87 -16.26 -10.94
N THR A 33 9.09 -16.37 -11.47
CA THR A 33 9.54 -17.60 -12.12
C THR A 33 9.73 -18.77 -11.15
N LEU A 34 10.17 -18.50 -9.92
CA LEU A 34 10.24 -19.50 -8.86
C LEU A 34 8.85 -19.99 -8.47
N VAL A 35 7.90 -19.07 -8.25
CA VAL A 35 6.51 -19.40 -7.94
C VAL A 35 5.90 -20.26 -9.04
N ALA A 36 6.03 -19.87 -10.32
CA ALA A 36 5.55 -20.66 -11.45
C ALA A 36 6.05 -22.11 -11.43
N LYS A 37 7.33 -22.30 -11.09
CA LYS A 37 7.95 -23.63 -11.00
C LYS A 37 7.42 -24.44 -9.82
N LEU A 38 7.19 -23.80 -8.66
CA LEU A 38 6.74 -24.47 -7.44
C LEU A 38 5.25 -24.79 -7.46
N THR A 39 4.42 -23.94 -8.07
CA THR A 39 2.97 -24.12 -8.12
C THR A 39 2.49 -24.83 -9.39
N HIS A 40 3.39 -25.10 -10.34
CA HIS A 40 3.07 -25.63 -11.67
C HIS A 40 2.06 -24.78 -12.47
N VAL A 41 1.88 -23.51 -12.09
CA VAL A 41 1.02 -22.56 -12.80
C VAL A 41 1.77 -22.00 -14.01
N PRO A 42 1.12 -21.87 -15.19
CA PRO A 42 1.74 -21.24 -16.35
C PRO A 42 2.26 -19.84 -16.02
N LEU A 43 3.50 -19.53 -16.43
CA LEU A 43 4.11 -18.21 -16.18
C LEU A 43 3.24 -17.06 -16.69
N ILE A 44 2.58 -17.26 -17.84
CA ILE A 44 1.71 -16.25 -18.44
C ILE A 44 0.51 -15.91 -17.54
N ASP A 45 0.03 -16.87 -16.74
CA ASP A 45 -1.10 -16.68 -15.85
C ASP A 45 -0.71 -15.84 -14.62
N LEU A 46 0.56 -15.92 -14.18
CA LEU A 46 1.11 -15.05 -13.13
C LEU A 46 1.42 -13.62 -13.59
N LEU A 47 1.53 -13.41 -14.91
CA LEU A 47 1.82 -12.10 -15.51
C LEU A 47 0.57 -11.39 -16.00
N LYS A 48 -0.51 -12.14 -16.25
CA LYS A 48 -1.81 -11.59 -16.65
C LYS A 48 -2.52 -10.98 -15.45
N ASP A 49 -3.29 -9.94 -15.73
CA ASP A 49 -4.24 -9.40 -14.78
C ASP A 49 -5.34 -10.45 -14.45
N PRO A 50 -5.74 -10.61 -13.17
CA PRO A 50 -6.75 -11.58 -12.77
C PRO A 50 -8.12 -11.40 -13.46
N ALA A 51 -8.56 -10.17 -13.70
CA ALA A 51 -9.83 -9.91 -14.39
C ALA A 51 -9.74 -10.33 -15.86
N ALA A 52 -8.60 -10.05 -16.52
CA ALA A 52 -8.37 -10.53 -17.88
C ALA A 52 -8.26 -12.07 -17.97
N LEU A 53 -7.68 -12.72 -16.95
CA LEU A 53 -7.57 -14.18 -16.88
C LEU A 53 -8.94 -14.85 -16.70
N LYS A 54 -9.86 -14.20 -15.97
CA LYS A 54 -11.22 -14.68 -15.71
C LYS A 54 -12.26 -14.11 -16.67
N GLU A 55 -11.83 -13.46 -17.76
CA GLU A 55 -12.70 -12.82 -18.77
C GLU A 55 -13.75 -11.87 -18.16
N GLN A 56 -13.40 -11.23 -17.05
CA GLN A 56 -14.26 -10.31 -16.34
C GLN A 56 -14.26 -8.93 -16.99
N PRO A 57 -15.36 -8.16 -16.86
CA PRO A 57 -15.40 -6.77 -17.31
C PRO A 57 -14.28 -5.91 -16.66
N PHE A 58 -13.77 -4.92 -17.41
CA PHE A 58 -12.64 -4.08 -16.95
C PHE A 58 -12.90 -3.28 -15.66
N TYR A 59 -14.17 -3.12 -15.27
CA TYR A 59 -14.56 -2.39 -14.06
C TYR A 59 -14.67 -3.30 -12.83
N VAL A 60 -14.52 -4.62 -12.97
CA VAL A 60 -14.48 -5.54 -11.82
C VAL A 60 -13.26 -5.22 -10.96
N GLY A 61 -13.49 -5.02 -9.66
CA GLY A 61 -12.46 -4.58 -8.73
C GLY A 61 -12.11 -3.09 -8.81
N PHE A 62 -12.86 -2.26 -9.55
CA PHE A 62 -12.57 -0.82 -9.68
C PHE A 62 -12.37 -0.10 -8.34
N PHE A 63 -13.28 -0.30 -7.38
CA PHE A 63 -13.17 0.30 -6.04
C PHE A 63 -11.94 -0.18 -5.27
N SER A 64 -11.63 -1.48 -5.34
CA SER A 64 -10.44 -2.06 -4.72
C SER A 64 -9.17 -1.47 -5.34
N ASN A 65 -9.08 -1.42 -6.67
CA ASN A 65 -7.94 -0.86 -7.39
C ASN A 65 -7.70 0.62 -7.05
N VAL A 66 -8.77 1.43 -6.99
CA VAL A 66 -8.67 2.83 -6.56
C VAL A 66 -8.18 2.93 -5.10
N GLY A 67 -8.69 2.07 -4.22
CA GLY A 67 -8.23 1.97 -2.83
C GLY A 67 -6.74 1.68 -2.73
N VAL A 68 -6.26 0.64 -3.41
CA VAL A 68 -4.83 0.27 -3.48
C VAL A 68 -3.96 1.43 -3.98
N LEU A 69 -4.40 2.14 -5.03
CA LEU A 69 -3.68 3.31 -5.54
C LEU A 69 -3.57 4.44 -4.51
N LEU A 70 -4.66 4.71 -3.77
CA LEU A 70 -4.66 5.71 -2.70
C LEU A 70 -3.76 5.29 -1.54
N TRP A 71 -3.76 4.01 -1.16
CA TRP A 71 -2.86 3.48 -0.14
C TRP A 71 -1.39 3.63 -0.54
N TRP A 72 -1.04 3.29 -1.79
CA TRP A 72 0.33 3.48 -2.30
C TRP A 72 0.73 4.96 -2.38
N ALA A 73 -0.18 5.84 -2.79
CA ALA A 73 0.08 7.28 -2.81
C ALA A 73 0.38 7.80 -1.39
N ALA A 74 -0.43 7.42 -0.40
CA ALA A 74 -0.21 7.77 1.00
C ALA A 74 1.11 7.21 1.53
N ALA A 75 1.41 5.94 1.23
CA ALA A 75 2.66 5.29 1.59
C ALA A 75 3.88 6.02 1.05
N CYS A 76 3.89 6.30 -0.26
CA CYS A 76 4.99 7.02 -0.94
C CYS A 76 5.21 8.41 -0.33
N VAL A 77 4.16 9.20 -0.13
CA VAL A 77 4.26 10.54 0.44
C VAL A 77 4.82 10.48 1.87
N CYS A 78 4.31 9.57 2.70
CA CYS A 78 4.75 9.43 4.09
C CYS A 78 6.20 8.95 4.18
N LEU A 79 6.57 7.89 3.46
CA LEU A 79 7.94 7.35 3.46
C LEU A 79 8.94 8.35 2.89
N PHE A 80 8.59 9.05 1.81
CA PHE A 80 9.43 10.11 1.24
C PHE A 80 9.63 11.26 2.24
N THR A 81 8.56 11.69 2.91
CA THR A 81 8.64 12.74 3.94
C THR A 81 9.51 12.30 5.11
N ALA A 82 9.38 11.05 5.57
CA ALA A 82 10.23 10.48 6.61
C ALA A 82 11.71 10.48 6.18
N ALA A 83 12.02 10.01 4.98
CA ALA A 83 13.38 9.98 4.44
C ALA A 83 13.99 11.39 4.30
N LEU A 84 13.19 12.37 3.88
CA LEU A 84 13.62 13.77 3.78
C LEU A 84 13.95 14.33 5.17
N LEU A 85 13.05 14.16 6.15
CA LEU A 85 13.23 14.67 7.52
C LEU A 85 14.44 14.03 8.22
N GLN A 86 14.75 12.76 7.98
CA GLN A 86 15.96 12.11 8.52
C GLN A 86 17.24 12.77 8.02
N ARG A 87 17.26 13.19 6.75
CA ARG A 87 18.44 13.85 6.16
C ARG A 87 18.62 15.28 6.67
N THR A 88 17.53 16.04 6.79
CA THR A 88 17.61 17.42 7.28
C THR A 88 17.95 17.49 8.77
N THR A 89 17.44 16.57 9.59
CA THR A 89 17.80 16.51 11.02
C THR A 89 19.25 16.12 11.24
N ALA A 90 19.81 15.24 10.40
CA ALA A 90 21.24 14.88 10.43
C ALA A 90 22.18 16.04 10.03
N LEU A 91 21.71 16.98 9.20
CA LEU A 91 22.49 18.14 8.72
C LEU A 91 22.30 19.41 9.58
N SER A 92 21.29 19.44 10.44
CA SER A 92 20.84 20.62 11.18
C SER A 92 21.11 20.52 12.68
N SER A 93 22.22 19.90 13.08
CA SER A 93 22.71 19.89 14.46
C SER A 93 23.26 21.25 14.93
N SER A 94 23.25 22.27 14.07
CA SER A 94 23.87 23.57 14.31
C SER A 94 23.04 24.74 13.78
N GLN A 95 21.80 24.94 14.27
CA GLN A 95 21.23 26.28 14.53
C GLN A 95 19.79 26.18 15.06
N PRO A 96 19.44 26.92 16.14
CA PRO A 96 18.06 27.04 16.60
C PRO A 96 17.36 28.14 15.78
N VAL A 97 16.86 27.81 14.60
CA VAL A 97 15.98 28.74 13.87
C VAL A 97 14.62 28.74 14.55
N ARG A 98 14.43 29.73 15.45
CA ARG A 98 13.13 30.07 16.04
C ARG A 98 12.18 30.48 14.92
N ARG A 99 11.29 29.57 14.50
CA ARG A 99 10.08 29.91 13.75
C ARG A 99 8.86 29.54 14.57
N ALA A 100 8.00 30.52 14.80
CA ALA A 100 6.69 30.41 15.45
C ALA A 100 5.68 29.64 14.57
N ALA A 101 6.06 28.46 14.10
CA ALA A 101 5.22 27.53 13.36
C ALA A 101 4.86 26.37 14.29
N ARG A 102 3.65 25.82 14.12
CA ARG A 102 3.16 24.62 14.82
C ARG A 102 4.27 23.56 14.82
N PRO A 103 4.56 22.87 15.94
CA PRO A 103 5.59 21.85 15.97
C PRO A 103 5.29 20.79 14.91
N ALA A 104 6.23 20.58 14.00
CA ALA A 104 6.09 19.60 12.93
C ALA A 104 5.94 18.19 13.51
N PRO A 105 5.19 17.29 12.84
CA PRO A 105 5.12 15.89 13.23
C PRO A 105 6.51 15.25 13.28
N PRO A 106 6.78 14.35 14.24
CA PRO A 106 8.05 13.64 14.30
C PRO A 106 8.22 12.72 13.08
N THR A 107 9.46 12.46 12.68
CA THR A 107 9.78 11.53 11.58
C THR A 107 9.14 10.15 11.76
N SER A 108 9.05 9.65 13.00
CA SER A 108 8.44 8.36 13.33
C SER A 108 6.96 8.30 12.92
N PHE A 109 6.23 9.41 12.99
CA PHE A 109 4.83 9.47 12.54
C PHE A 109 4.72 9.12 11.06
N PHE A 110 5.51 9.79 10.21
CA PHE A 110 5.50 9.56 8.77
C PHE A 110 6.02 8.17 8.41
N LEU A 111 7.03 7.67 9.10
CA LEU A 111 7.53 6.32 8.86
C LEU A 111 6.46 5.28 9.17
N THR A 112 5.85 5.34 10.36
CA THR A 112 4.82 4.37 10.76
C THR A 112 3.58 4.48 9.88
N ALA A 113 3.11 5.69 9.55
CA ALA A 113 2.00 5.90 8.63
C ALA A 113 2.28 5.28 7.26
N GLY A 114 3.47 5.52 6.71
CA GLY A 114 3.87 4.98 5.42
C GLY A 114 3.96 3.45 5.39
N LEU A 115 4.47 2.83 6.46
CA LEU A 115 4.53 1.37 6.60
C LEU A 115 3.14 0.75 6.72
N ILE A 116 2.25 1.33 7.52
CA ILE A 116 0.86 0.86 7.66
C ILE A 116 0.14 0.97 6.31
N SER A 117 0.22 2.11 5.62
CA SER A 117 -0.39 2.28 4.31
C SER A 117 0.18 1.31 3.27
N SER A 118 1.49 1.03 3.30
CA SER A 118 2.09 0.02 2.42
C SER A 118 1.55 -1.39 2.70
N TYR A 119 1.41 -1.74 3.98
CA TYR A 119 0.84 -3.02 4.38
C TYR A 119 -0.61 -3.15 3.88
N LEU A 120 -1.46 -2.13 4.10
CA LEU A 120 -2.85 -2.16 3.64
C LEU A 120 -2.95 -2.24 2.11
N ALA A 121 -2.07 -1.56 1.38
CA ALA A 121 -2.02 -1.67 -0.08
C ALA A 121 -1.68 -3.10 -0.55
N LEU A 122 -0.73 -3.76 0.14
CA LEU A 122 -0.35 -5.14 -0.17
C LEU A 122 -1.44 -6.13 0.23
N ASP A 123 -2.08 -5.92 1.39
CA ASP A 123 -3.19 -6.72 1.87
C ASP A 123 -4.37 -6.70 0.89
N ASP A 124 -4.78 -5.53 0.42
CA ASP A 124 -5.86 -5.40 -0.58
C ASP A 124 -5.46 -5.96 -1.95
N LEU A 125 -4.19 -5.81 -2.37
CA LEU A 125 -3.72 -6.27 -3.69
C LEU A 125 -3.61 -7.80 -3.77
N PHE A 126 -3.17 -8.44 -2.69
CA PHE A 126 -2.92 -9.88 -2.64
C PHE A 126 -3.94 -10.64 -1.78
N LEU A 127 -4.94 -9.94 -1.25
CA LEU A 127 -5.99 -10.49 -0.40
C LEU A 127 -5.39 -11.26 0.78
N PHE A 128 -4.47 -10.64 1.54
CA PHE A 128 -3.82 -11.37 2.63
C PHE A 128 -4.83 -11.77 3.70
N HIS A 129 -5.68 -10.85 4.15
CA HIS A 129 -6.67 -11.13 5.20
C HIS A 129 -7.76 -12.11 4.76
N ASP A 130 -8.11 -12.13 3.48
CA ASP A 130 -9.22 -12.92 2.93
C ASP A 130 -8.76 -14.31 2.44
N GLN A 131 -7.66 -14.39 1.69
CA GLN A 131 -7.20 -15.65 1.09
C GLN A 131 -5.91 -16.16 1.73
N ILE A 132 -4.84 -15.37 1.74
CA ILE A 132 -3.51 -15.92 2.10
C ILE A 132 -3.45 -16.41 3.55
N PHE A 133 -3.89 -15.59 4.50
CA PHE A 133 -3.89 -15.97 5.90
C PHE A 133 -4.89 -17.09 6.21
N PRO A 134 -6.16 -17.03 5.77
CA PRO A 134 -7.14 -18.08 6.07
C PRO A 134 -6.88 -19.40 5.36
N GLU A 135 -6.62 -19.36 4.05
CA GLU A 135 -6.55 -20.58 3.23
C GLU A 135 -5.17 -21.25 3.29
N TYR A 136 -4.08 -20.47 3.33
CA TYR A 136 -2.71 -21.02 3.23
C TYR A 136 -2.00 -21.10 4.58
N LEU A 137 -2.32 -20.22 5.53
CA LEU A 137 -1.69 -20.18 6.85
C LEU A 137 -2.62 -20.68 7.98
N GLY A 138 -3.90 -20.91 7.69
CA GLY A 138 -4.89 -21.39 8.66
C GLY A 138 -5.22 -20.36 9.76
N VAL A 139 -4.93 -19.08 9.53
CA VAL A 139 -5.23 -17.99 10.46
C VAL A 139 -6.61 -17.42 10.13
N PRO A 140 -7.60 -17.47 11.03
CA PRO A 140 -8.94 -16.98 10.73
C PRO A 140 -8.94 -15.52 10.31
N GLU A 141 -9.68 -15.18 9.26
CA GLU A 141 -9.84 -13.82 8.71
C GLU A 141 -10.13 -12.79 9.82
N LYS A 142 -11.09 -13.10 10.70
CA LYS A 142 -11.46 -12.25 11.84
C LYS A 142 -10.28 -11.89 12.73
N LEU A 143 -9.31 -12.80 12.89
CA LEU A 143 -8.11 -12.54 13.69
C LEU A 143 -7.14 -11.61 12.95
N VAL A 144 -7.02 -11.75 11.63
CA VAL A 144 -6.20 -10.86 10.79
C VAL A 144 -6.78 -9.45 10.81
N LEU A 145 -8.09 -9.31 10.57
CA LEU A 145 -8.79 -8.03 10.63
C LEU A 145 -8.69 -7.39 12.02
N LEU A 146 -8.80 -8.19 13.09
CA LEU A 146 -8.59 -7.71 14.46
C LEU A 146 -7.17 -7.17 14.66
N ALA A 147 -6.14 -7.87 14.16
CA ALA A 147 -4.75 -7.43 14.27
C ALA A 147 -4.51 -6.13 13.49
N ILE A 148 -5.09 -5.98 12.30
CA ILE A 148 -5.06 -4.75 11.51
C ILE A 148 -5.74 -3.61 12.30
N GLY A 149 -6.94 -3.84 12.82
CA GLY A 149 -7.68 -2.88 13.63
C GLY A 149 -6.91 -2.43 14.87
N ILE A 150 -6.32 -3.36 15.62
CA ILE A 150 -5.48 -3.05 16.78
C ILE A 150 -4.27 -2.21 16.37
N THR A 151 -3.62 -2.53 15.26
CA THR A 151 -2.47 -1.79 14.74
C THR A 151 -2.84 -0.34 14.40
N LEU A 152 -3.98 -0.15 13.73
CA LEU A 152 -4.51 1.19 13.42
C LEU A 152 -4.87 1.96 14.69
N LEU A 153 -5.54 1.32 15.66
CA LEU A 153 -5.87 1.95 16.94
C LEU A 153 -4.62 2.33 17.73
N ALA A 154 -3.61 1.46 17.75
CA ALA A 154 -2.33 1.74 18.39
C ALA A 154 -1.61 2.92 17.73
N PHE A 155 -1.65 3.01 16.40
CA PHE A 155 -1.13 4.16 15.65
C PHE A 155 -1.86 5.46 16.02
N LEU A 156 -3.20 5.45 15.95
CA LEU A 156 -4.03 6.61 16.31
C LEU A 156 -3.79 7.05 17.76
N TYR A 157 -3.70 6.10 18.70
CA TYR A 157 -3.43 6.40 20.10
C TYR A 157 -2.03 6.98 20.32
N THR A 158 -1.01 6.37 19.72
CA THR A 158 0.40 6.79 19.86
C THR A 158 0.61 8.20 19.33
N PHE A 159 0.03 8.51 18.18
CA PHE A 159 0.20 9.80 17.50
C PHE A 159 -0.99 10.75 17.67
N ARG A 160 -1.89 10.50 18.64
CA ARG A 160 -3.09 11.32 18.90
C ARG A 160 -2.81 12.81 19.01
N HIS A 161 -1.69 13.19 19.65
CA HIS A 161 -1.31 14.59 19.83
C HIS A 161 -0.91 15.27 18.52
N VAL A 162 -0.39 14.50 17.56
CA VAL A 162 -0.08 14.98 16.21
C VAL A 162 -1.37 15.09 15.41
N ILE A 163 -2.19 14.05 15.43
CA ILE A 163 -3.44 13.93 14.67
C ILE A 163 -4.46 15.00 15.06
N LEU A 164 -4.65 15.24 16.37
CA LEU A 164 -5.58 16.26 16.87
C LEU A 164 -5.08 17.70 16.61
N ARG A 165 -3.80 17.86 16.23
CA ARG A 165 -3.22 19.14 15.83
C ARG A 165 -3.19 19.32 14.31
N SER A 166 -3.34 18.26 13.52
CA SER A 166 -3.58 18.37 12.08
C SER A 166 -5.05 18.68 11.79
N ASP A 167 -5.34 19.07 10.55
CA ASP A 167 -6.72 19.18 10.11
C ASP A 167 -7.35 17.79 10.20
N VAL A 168 -8.37 17.65 11.05
CA VAL A 168 -9.06 16.36 11.30
C VAL A 168 -10.02 15.98 10.16
N LEU A 169 -10.32 16.91 9.26
CA LEU A 169 -11.25 16.71 8.14
C LEU A 169 -10.83 15.57 7.20
N PRO A 170 -9.57 15.49 6.72
CA PRO A 170 -9.11 14.39 5.86
C PRO A 170 -9.17 13.03 6.56
N LEU A 171 -8.88 12.98 7.87
CA LEU A 171 -8.98 11.74 8.65
C LEU A 171 -10.44 11.29 8.79
N ALA A 172 -11.35 12.23 9.07
CA ALA A 172 -12.78 11.95 9.13
C ALA A 172 -13.30 11.46 7.78
N LEU A 173 -12.88 12.09 6.67
CA LEU A 173 -13.24 11.65 5.32
C LEU A 173 -12.71 10.25 5.00
N ALA A 174 -11.44 9.97 5.32
CA ALA A 174 -10.85 8.65 5.12
C ALA A 174 -11.59 7.56 5.91
N LEU A 175 -11.93 7.84 7.17
CA LEU A 175 -12.73 6.94 8.01
C LEU A 175 -14.13 6.73 7.45
N THR A 176 -14.79 7.78 6.94
CA THR A 176 -16.11 7.63 6.31
C THR A 176 -16.05 6.75 5.07
N PHE A 177 -15.05 6.92 4.19
CA PHE A 177 -14.91 6.05 3.02
C PHE A 177 -14.62 4.59 3.41
N PHE A 178 -13.75 4.36 4.39
CA PHE A 178 -13.44 3.03 4.90
C PHE A 178 -14.68 2.32 5.46
N VAL A 179 -15.45 3.00 6.32
CA VAL A 179 -16.69 2.45 6.91
C VAL A 179 -17.77 2.26 5.85
N THR A 180 -17.86 3.16 4.87
CA THR A 180 -18.88 3.06 3.82
C THR A 180 -18.65 1.82 2.96
N LYS A 181 -17.39 1.51 2.61
CA LYS A 181 -17.05 0.29 1.85
C LYS A 181 -17.49 -0.97 2.61
N GLU A 182 -17.04 -1.12 3.85
CA GLU A 182 -17.34 -2.29 4.68
C GLU A 182 -18.84 -2.46 4.93
N LEU A 183 -19.55 -1.35 5.18
CA LEU A 183 -21.00 -1.38 5.40
C LEU A 183 -21.76 -1.72 4.12
N PHE A 184 -21.27 -1.29 2.95
CA PHE A 184 -21.92 -1.59 1.67
C PHE A 184 -21.84 -3.08 1.35
N ASP A 185 -20.70 -3.71 1.62
CA ASP A 185 -20.50 -5.15 1.41
C ASP A 185 -21.46 -5.96 2.30
N GLN A 186 -21.57 -5.61 3.59
CA GLN A 186 -22.49 -6.28 4.52
C GLN A 186 -23.98 -6.01 4.22
N LEU A 187 -24.32 -4.79 3.80
CA LEU A 187 -25.70 -4.42 3.45
C LEU A 187 -26.16 -5.09 2.15
N ALA A 188 -25.27 -5.24 1.17
CA ALA A 188 -25.54 -5.94 -0.07
C ALA A 188 -25.83 -7.44 0.16
N GLU A 189 -25.16 -8.06 1.13
CA GLU A 189 -25.40 -9.44 1.54
C GLU A 189 -26.77 -9.63 2.23
N LEU A 190 -27.27 -8.60 2.91
CA LEU A 190 -28.58 -8.61 3.61
C LEU A 190 -29.78 -8.27 2.70
N LEU A 191 -29.55 -7.75 1.49
CA LEU A 191 -30.59 -7.42 0.50
C LEU A 191 -30.58 -8.43 -0.67
N PRO A 192 -31.20 -9.63 -0.51
CA PRO A 192 -31.17 -10.68 -1.53
C PRO A 192 -31.84 -10.31 -2.87
N THR A 193 -32.62 -9.23 -2.92
CA THR A 193 -33.30 -8.77 -4.14
C THR A 193 -32.37 -8.13 -5.18
N VAL A 194 -31.16 -7.67 -4.78
CA VAL A 194 -30.15 -7.17 -5.72
C VAL A 194 -29.30 -8.32 -6.28
N TYR A 195 -29.05 -9.36 -5.47
CA TYR A 195 -28.31 -10.57 -5.86
C TYR A 195 -29.07 -11.47 -6.85
N SER A 196 -30.41 -11.45 -6.83
CA SER A 196 -31.21 -12.25 -7.77
C SER A 196 -31.15 -11.75 -9.22
N ILE A 197 -30.76 -10.49 -9.46
CA ILE A 197 -30.63 -9.96 -10.83
C ILE A 197 -29.30 -10.41 -11.45
N SER A 198 -28.21 -10.44 -10.67
CA SER A 198 -26.90 -10.92 -11.14
C SER A 198 -26.85 -12.43 -11.35
N LEU A 199 -27.46 -13.23 -10.46
CA LEU A 199 -27.52 -14.68 -10.64
C LEU A 199 -28.37 -15.10 -11.85
N VAL A 200 -29.44 -14.38 -12.19
CA VAL A 200 -30.26 -14.71 -13.37
C VAL A 200 -29.54 -14.37 -14.68
N GLU A 201 -28.69 -13.35 -14.70
CA GLU A 201 -27.85 -13.02 -15.87
C GLU A 201 -26.67 -13.98 -16.05
N ASP A 202 -26.06 -14.47 -14.96
CA ASP A 202 -24.92 -15.41 -15.00
C ASP A 202 -25.30 -16.86 -15.34
N TYR A 203 -26.57 -17.27 -15.15
CA TYR A 203 -27.07 -18.57 -15.64
C TYR A 203 -27.62 -18.51 -17.08
N ALA A 204 -27.73 -17.31 -17.66
CA ALA A 204 -28.30 -17.09 -19.00
C ALA A 204 -27.24 -16.86 -20.10
N LYS A 205 -25.94 -16.99 -19.77
CA LYS A 205 -24.81 -16.97 -20.71
C LYS A 205 -23.98 -18.23 -20.56
#